data_AF-A0A948WDD3-F1
#
_entry.id   AF-A0A948WDD3-F1
#
_cell.length_a   1.000
_cell.length_b   1.000
_cell.length_c   1.000
_cell.angle_alpha   90.00
_cell.angle_beta   90.00
_cell.angle_gamma   90.00
#
_symmetry.space_group_name_H-M   'P 1'
#
loop_
_entity.id
_entity.type
_entity.pdbx_description
1 polymer ?
#
loop_
_entity_poly.entity_id
_entity_poly.type
_entity_poly.pdbx_seq_one_letter_code
_entity_poly.pdbx_strand_id
1 'polypeptide(L)' 'MVKKAGTPDSPQQVPLFRQAIVLAKVRAALAGTPAAPRAEFHQGTLTLTFNRGSSAEIAAAANRALSTQEVDVMRLELVQ' A
#
# COMPACT_ATOMS: atom_id res chain seq x y z
N MET A 1 12.94 -41.17 10.02
CA MET A 1 11.81 -40.21 10.19
C MET A 1 12.22 -38.89 9.54
N VAL A 2 11.84 -38.66 8.28
CA VAL A 2 12.13 -37.40 7.58
C VAL A 2 11.10 -36.37 8.02
N LYS A 3 11.53 -35.41 8.83
CA LYS A 3 10.76 -34.19 9.11
C LYS A 3 10.71 -33.40 7.80
N LYS A 4 9.60 -33.55 7.07
CA LYS A 4 9.29 -32.77 5.87
C LYS A 4 9.10 -31.33 6.34
N ALA A 5 10.17 -30.53 6.28
CA ALA A 5 10.11 -29.09 6.45
C ALA A 5 9.22 -28.54 5.34
N GLY A 6 7.94 -28.33 5.66
CA GLY A 6 6.99 -27.69 4.78
C GLY A 6 7.37 -26.23 4.64
N THR A 7 8.03 -25.94 3.52
CA THR A 7 8.07 -24.67 2.77
C THR A 7 8.32 -23.39 3.57
N PRO A 8 9.44 -22.67 3.36
CA PRO A 8 9.57 -21.31 3.85
C PRO A 8 8.46 -20.45 3.23
N ASP A 9 7.67 -19.83 4.11
CA ASP A 9 7.24 -18.42 4.00
C ASP A 9 7.18 -17.91 2.56
N SER A 10 6.18 -18.34 1.80
CA SER A 10 5.77 -17.53 0.65
C SER A 10 5.07 -16.33 1.28
N PRO A 11 5.56 -15.08 1.10
CA PRO A 11 4.82 -13.92 1.56
C PRO A 11 3.43 -14.09 0.97
N GLN A 12 2.42 -14.17 1.83
CA GLN A 12 1.06 -14.53 1.42
C GLN A 12 0.62 -13.50 0.38
N GLN A 13 0.79 -13.83 -0.90
CA GLN A 13 0.65 -12.86 -1.97
C GLN A 13 -0.79 -12.41 -1.93
N VAL A 14 -1.01 -11.16 -1.51
CA VAL A 14 -2.35 -10.62 -1.37
C VAL A 14 -3.03 -10.81 -2.73
N PRO A 15 -4.18 -11.51 -2.81
CA PRO A 15 -4.73 -11.86 -4.12
C PRO A 15 -5.09 -10.59 -4.90
N LEU A 16 -4.96 -10.62 -6.23
CA LEU A 16 -5.08 -9.42 -7.08
C LEU A 16 -6.38 -8.62 -6.85
N PHE A 17 -7.49 -9.31 -6.57
CA PHE A 17 -8.77 -8.66 -6.26
C PHE A 17 -8.71 -7.84 -4.97
N ARG A 18 -8.01 -8.33 -3.94
CA ARG A 18 -7.76 -7.59 -2.69
C ARG A 18 -6.87 -6.39 -2.95
N GLN A 19 -5.82 -6.55 -3.74
CA GLN A 19 -4.94 -5.44 -4.13
C GLN A 19 -5.71 -4.30 -4.81
N ALA A 20 -6.62 -4.63 -5.72
CA ALA A 20 -7.49 -3.65 -6.38
C ALA A 20 -8.42 -2.93 -5.38
N ILE A 21 -8.97 -3.66 -4.39
CA ILE A 21 -9.79 -3.09 -3.33
C ILE A 21 -8.97 -2.11 -2.47
N VAL A 22 -7.76 -2.50 -2.05
CA VAL A 22 -6.86 -1.63 -1.28
C VAL A 22 -6.51 -0.38 -2.07
N LEU A 23 -6.13 -0.53 -3.34
CA LEU A 23 -5.81 0.59 -4.21
C LEU A 23 -7.00 1.57 -4.35
N ALA A 24 -8.21 1.06 -4.51
CA ALA A 24 -9.41 1.89 -4.58
C ALA A 24 -9.68 2.65 -3.27
N LYS A 25 -9.55 1.98 -2.11
CA LYS A 25 -9.71 2.60 -0.79
C LYS A 25 -8.67 3.69 -0.54
N VAL A 26 -7.42 3.42 -0.88
CA VAL A 26 -6.32 4.37 -0.75
C VAL A 26 -6.56 5.59 -1.65
N ARG A 27 -6.94 5.38 -2.92
CA ARG A 27 -7.32 6.49 -3.81
C ARG A 27 -8.49 7.30 -3.25
N ALA A 28 -9.51 6.65 -2.69
CA ALA A 28 -10.63 7.35 -2.06
C ALA A 28 -10.21 8.17 -0.82
N ALA A 29 -9.35 7.62 0.03
CA ALA A 29 -8.83 8.32 1.21
C ALA A 29 -7.94 9.54 0.85
N LEU A 30 -7.33 9.49 -0.33
CA LEU A 30 -6.42 10.51 -0.86
C LEU A 30 -7.10 11.48 -1.82
N ALA A 31 -8.28 11.18 -2.34
CA ALA A 31 -9.02 12.05 -3.26
C ALA A 31 -9.38 13.43 -2.65
N GLY A 32 -9.38 13.54 -1.33
CA GLY A 32 -9.59 14.80 -0.60
C GLY A 32 -8.32 15.47 -0.10
N THR A 33 -7.12 15.04 -0.52
CA THR A 33 -5.86 15.69 -0.12
C THR A 33 -5.34 16.61 -1.23
N PRO A 34 -4.71 17.76 -0.89
CA PRO A 34 -4.19 18.68 -1.91
C PRO A 34 -3.05 18.09 -2.74
N ALA A 35 -2.33 17.12 -2.18
CA ALA A 35 -1.20 16.45 -2.80
C ALA A 35 -1.59 15.42 -3.88
N ALA A 36 -2.85 14.92 -3.87
CA ALA A 36 -3.43 13.97 -4.84
C ALA A 36 -2.42 12.99 -5.49
N PRO A 37 -1.82 12.06 -4.71
CA PRO A 37 -0.78 11.17 -5.22
C PRO A 37 -1.29 10.13 -6.21
N ARG A 38 -0.39 9.69 -7.08
CA ARG A 38 -0.62 8.53 -7.94
C ARG A 38 -0.33 7.27 -7.14
N ALA A 39 -1.35 6.43 -6.96
CA ALA A 39 -1.23 5.15 -6.27
C ALA A 39 -1.15 4.00 -7.29
N GLU A 40 -0.17 3.12 -7.12
CA GLU A 40 0.07 1.93 -7.93
C GLU A 40 0.38 0.73 -7.04
N PHE A 41 0.00 -0.47 -7.51
CA PHE A 41 0.23 -1.69 -6.76
C PHE A 41 1.07 -2.66 -7.61
N HIS A 42 2.26 -3.01 -7.12
CA HIS A 42 3.19 -3.90 -7.81
C HIS A 42 3.69 -4.98 -6.84
N GLN A 43 3.40 -6.25 -7.14
CA GLN A 43 3.95 -7.43 -6.44
C GLN A 43 3.78 -7.43 -4.90
N GLY A 44 2.70 -6.87 -4.36
CA GLY A 44 2.49 -6.80 -2.90
C GLY A 44 2.90 -5.47 -2.27
N THR A 45 3.49 -4.56 -3.06
CA THR A 45 3.89 -3.22 -2.64
C THR A 45 2.92 -2.19 -3.21
N LEU A 46 2.39 -1.34 -2.35
CA LEU A 46 1.65 -0.14 -2.70
C LEU A 46 2.65 1.01 -2.79
N THR A 47 2.80 1.59 -3.97
CA THR A 47 3.63 2.77 -4.21
C THR A 47 2.72 3.99 -4.32
N LEU A 48 3.03 5.04 -3.56
CA LEU A 48 2.39 6.35 -3.67
C LEU A 48 3.40 7.36 -4.18
N THR A 49 3.14 7.93 -5.36
CA THR A 49 3.97 8.96 -5.98
C THR A 49 3.32 10.33 -5.80
N PHE A 50 4.03 11.26 -5.15
CA PHE A 50 3.54 12.59 -4.82
C PHE A 50 4.18 13.65 -5.71
N ASN A 51 3.46 14.14 -6.71
CA ASN A 51 4.00 15.13 -7.65
C ASN A 51 4.08 16.55 -7.07
N ARG A 52 3.33 16.82 -5.99
CA ARG A 52 3.26 18.10 -5.26
C ARG A 52 2.83 17.85 -3.82
N GLY A 53 3.12 18.80 -2.94
CA GLY A 53 2.71 18.78 -1.54
C GLY A 53 3.91 18.94 -0.59
N SER A 54 3.67 19.57 0.55
CA SER A 54 4.69 19.70 1.60
C SER A 54 4.92 18.36 2.30
N SER A 55 6.08 18.18 2.94
CA SER A 55 6.41 16.96 3.70
C SER A 55 5.33 16.61 4.74
N ALA A 56 4.70 17.62 5.34
CA ALA A 56 3.57 17.44 6.26
C ALA A 56 2.31 16.89 5.58
N GLU A 57 2.01 17.32 4.36
CA GLU A 57 0.86 16.84 3.59
C GLU A 57 1.06 15.40 3.12
N ILE A 58 2.29 15.07 2.73
CA ILE A 58 2.68 13.72 2.32
C ILE A 58 2.62 12.77 3.50
N ALA A 59 3.11 13.18 4.68
CA ALA A 59 2.97 12.41 5.91
C ALA A 59 1.50 12.20 6.30
N ALA A 60 0.64 13.20 6.14
CA ALA A 60 -0.80 13.07 6.41
C ALA A 60 -1.47 12.10 5.42
N ALA A 61 -1.12 12.18 4.14
CA ALA A 61 -1.59 11.26 3.10
C ALA A 61 -1.13 9.83 3.36
N ALA A 62 0.14 9.62 3.69
CA ALA A 62 0.69 8.32 4.06
C ALA A 62 -0.04 7.72 5.27
N ASN A 63 -0.28 8.51 6.32
CA ASN A 63 -1.05 8.07 7.48
C ASN A 63 -2.48 7.67 7.11
N ARG A 64 -3.15 8.41 6.22
CA ARG A 64 -4.48 8.02 5.73
C ARG A 64 -4.45 6.71 4.93
N ALA A 65 -3.42 6.51 4.11
CA ALA A 65 -3.24 5.26 3.38
C ALA A 65 -3.00 4.08 4.35
N LEU A 66 -2.10 4.23 5.33
CA LEU A 66 -1.80 3.23 6.35
C LEU A 66 -3.00 2.91 7.25
N SER A 67 -3.86 3.89 7.53
CA SER A 67 -5.10 3.68 8.30
C SER A 67 -6.11 2.78 7.58
N THR A 68 -5.91 2.50 6.30
CA THR A 68 -6.67 1.46 5.60
C THR A 68 -6.14 0.10 6.09
N GLN A 69 -6.91 -0.61 6.92
CA GLN A 69 -6.53 -1.87 7.61
C GLN A 69 -5.90 -2.97 6.73
N GLU A 70 -5.96 -2.86 5.40
CA GLU A 70 -5.39 -3.81 4.46
C GLU A 70 -4.03 -3.38 3.89
N VAL A 71 -3.59 -2.14 4.15
CA VAL A 71 -2.22 -1.68 3.86
C VAL A 71 -1.24 -2.18 4.92
N ASP A 72 -1.70 -2.50 6.14
CA ASP A 72 -0.85 -3.05 7.22
C ASP A 72 -0.16 -4.38 6.83
N VAL A 73 -0.86 -5.21 6.03
CA VAL A 73 -0.32 -6.47 5.50
C VAL A 73 0.47 -6.28 4.19
N MET A 74 0.63 -5.05 3.71
CA MET A 74 1.30 -4.69 2.47
C MET A 74 2.45 -3.73 2.75
N ARG A 75 3.46 -3.71 1.86
CA ARG A 75 4.53 -2.72 1.97
C ARG A 75 4.05 -1.41 1.34
N LEU A 76 4.08 -0.31 2.10
CA LEU A 76 3.86 1.03 1.58
C LEU A 76 5.20 1.69 1.26
N GLU A 77 5.33 2.20 0.03
CA GLU A 77 6.49 2.98 -0.40
C GLU A 77 6.05 4.38 -0.86
N LEU A 78 6.70 5.41 -0.32
CA LEU A 78 6.43 6.81 -0.65
C LEU A 78 7.54 7.31 -1.56
N VAL A 79 7.16 7.79 -2.74
CA VAL A 79 8.07 8.38 -3.73
C VAL A 79 7.65 9.83 -3.96
N GLN A 80 8.60 10.77 -3.87
CA GLN A 80 8.40 12.18 -4.21
C GLN A 80 9.00 12.48 -5.58
#